data_AF-A1JHM6-F1
#
_entry.id   AF-A1JHM6-F1
#
_cell.length_a   1.000
_cell.length_b   1.000
_cell.length_c   1.000
_cell.angle_alpha   90.00
_cell.angle_beta   90.00
_cell.angle_gamma   90.00
#
_symmetry.space_group_name_H-M   'P 1'
#
loop_
_entity.id
_entity.type
_entity.pdbx_description
1 polymer ?
#
loop_
_entity_poly.entity_id
_entity_poly.type
_entity_poly.pdbx_seq_one_letter_code
_entity_poly.pdbx_strand_id
1 'polypeptide(L)'
;YWWWVVHLWVEGVWELIMAAMLAFVLIKVTGVDREVIEKWLYVIITLALVTGIIGTGHHYFWIGTPEYWQWWGSIFSALEPIPFFAMTVFAFNMVNRRRREHPNKAAVLWALGTGVMAFLGAGVWGFLHTLAPVNYFTHGSQITA
;
A
#
# COMPACT_ATOMS: atom_id res chain seq x y z
N TYR A 1 -4.39 18.13 -11.54
CA TYR A 1 -3.29 17.57 -12.35
C TYR A 1 -2.00 17.36 -11.55
N TRP A 2 -1.56 18.28 -10.68
CA TRP A 2 -0.32 18.16 -9.89
C TRP A 2 -0.32 17.19 -8.69
N TRP A 3 -1.11 16.11 -8.74
CA TRP A 3 -1.16 15.10 -7.66
C TRP A 3 0.12 14.25 -7.55
N TRP A 4 1.10 14.48 -8.42
CA TRP A 4 2.42 13.83 -8.40
C TRP A 4 3.18 14.00 -7.08
N VAL A 5 2.99 15.11 -6.38
CA VAL A 5 3.64 15.30 -5.07
C VAL A 5 2.88 14.57 -3.97
N VAL A 6 1.54 14.62 -3.98
CA VAL A 6 0.73 14.04 -2.91
C VAL A 6 0.62 12.52 -3.11
N HIS A 7 0.08 12.08 -4.23
CA HIS A 7 -0.16 10.66 -4.48
C HIS A 7 1.14 9.92 -4.85
N LEU A 8 1.92 10.41 -5.81
CA LEU A 8 3.11 9.65 -6.23
C LEU A 8 4.30 9.80 -5.29
N TRP A 9 4.60 11.02 -4.84
CA TRP A 9 5.72 11.23 -3.94
C TRP A 9 5.39 10.91 -2.48
N VAL A 10 4.28 11.41 -1.89
CA VAL A 10 3.95 11.03 -0.50
C VAL A 10 3.53 9.56 -0.43
N GLU A 11 2.51 9.13 -1.16
CA GLU A 11 2.02 7.76 -1.03
C GLU A 11 2.95 6.76 -1.73
N GLY A 12 3.19 6.91 -3.04
CA GLY A 12 4.01 5.97 -3.81
C GLY A 12 5.46 5.81 -3.32
N VAL A 13 6.22 6.90 -3.10
CA VAL A 13 7.63 6.77 -2.70
C VAL A 13 7.79 6.33 -1.24
N TRP A 14 6.96 6.83 -0.31
CA TRP A 14 7.08 6.40 1.09
C TRP A 14 6.66 4.95 1.29
N GLU A 15 5.73 4.43 0.49
CA GLU A 15 5.43 2.99 0.49
C GLU A 15 6.65 2.14 0.13
N LEU A 16 7.41 2.53 -0.89
CA LEU A 16 8.63 1.81 -1.29
C LEU A 16 9.68 1.84 -0.16
N ILE A 17 9.87 3.00 0.46
CA ILE A 17 10.78 3.16 1.60
C ILE A 17 10.32 2.30 2.78
N MET A 18 9.03 2.35 3.10
CA MET A 18 8.45 1.57 4.20
C MET A 18 8.54 0.07 3.93
N ALA A 19 8.28 -0.39 2.70
CA ALA A 19 8.44 -1.79 2.32
C ALA A 19 9.90 -2.26 2.46
N ALA A 20 10.87 -1.42 2.07
CA ALA A 20 12.29 -1.71 2.27
C ALA A 20 12.67 -1.78 3.75
N MET A 21 12.16 -0.85 4.58
CA MET A 21 12.35 -0.87 6.03
C MET A 21 11.72 -2.10 6.68
N LEU A 22 10.50 -2.46 6.29
CA LEU A 22 9.77 -3.64 6.76
C LEU A 22 10.54 -4.92 6.40
N ALA A 23 10.99 -5.04 5.14
CA ALA A 23 11.82 -6.16 4.69
C ALA A 23 13.12 -6.26 5.51
N PHE A 24 13.81 -5.14 5.74
CA PHE A 24 15.00 -5.10 6.59
C PHE A 24 14.70 -5.58 8.02
N VAL A 25 13.64 -5.05 8.64
CA VAL A 25 13.22 -5.46 10.00
C VAL A 25 12.93 -6.95 10.02
N LEU A 26 12.17 -7.48 9.06
CA LEU A 26 11.83 -8.90 8.98
C LEU A 26 13.07 -9.78 8.82
N ILE A 27 14.04 -9.41 7.98
CA ILE A 27 15.33 -10.12 7.88
C ILE A 27 16.01 -10.19 9.26
N LYS A 28 16.06 -9.05 9.97
CA LYS A 28 16.73 -8.96 11.26
C LYS A 28 15.98 -9.68 12.38
N VAL A 29 14.66 -9.62 12.45
CA VAL A 29 13.94 -10.19 13.61
C VAL A 29 13.56 -11.66 13.42
N THR A 30 13.38 -12.12 12.19
CA THR A 30 12.91 -13.49 11.92
C THR A 30 14.03 -14.48 11.64
N GLY A 31 15.14 -14.02 11.03
CA GLY A 31 16.20 -14.89 10.54
C GLY A 31 15.79 -15.72 9.32
N VAL A 32 14.70 -15.37 8.63
CA VAL A 32 14.34 -15.92 7.32
C VAL A 32 15.38 -15.49 6.28
N ASP A 33 15.65 -16.37 5.32
CA ASP A 33 16.64 -16.11 4.26
C ASP A 33 16.29 -14.86 3.47
N ARG A 34 17.29 -13.99 3.30
CA ARG A 34 17.16 -12.71 2.61
C ARG A 34 16.54 -12.86 1.22
N GLU A 35 16.92 -13.89 0.48
CA GLU A 35 16.40 -14.18 -0.86
C GLU A 35 14.86 -14.32 -0.88
N VAL A 36 14.28 -14.94 0.15
CA VAL A 36 12.82 -15.10 0.24
C VAL A 36 12.16 -13.75 0.47
N ILE A 37 12.70 -12.97 1.41
CA ILE A 37 12.16 -11.64 1.76
C ILE A 37 12.28 -10.67 0.58
N GLU A 38 13.40 -10.67 -0.14
CA GLU A 38 13.59 -9.79 -1.30
C GLU A 38 12.65 -10.14 -2.45
N LYS A 39 12.40 -11.43 -2.72
CA LYS A 39 11.41 -11.83 -3.73
C LYS A 39 10.00 -11.32 -3.40
N TRP A 40 9.59 -11.42 -2.14
CA TRP A 40 8.33 -10.82 -1.68
C TRP A 40 8.33 -9.30 -1.86
N LEU A 41 9.40 -8.64 -1.47
CA LEU A 41 9.56 -7.18 -1.61
C LEU A 41 9.41 -6.74 -3.07
N TYR A 42 10.07 -7.42 -4.01
CA TYR A 42 9.97 -7.08 -5.43
C TYR A 42 8.56 -7.25 -5.99
N VAL A 43 7.84 -8.29 -5.59
CA VAL A 43 6.44 -8.49 -5.98
C VAL A 43 5.56 -7.36 -5.44
N ILE A 44 5.70 -7.01 -4.16
CA ILE A 44 4.91 -5.94 -3.52
C ILE A 44 5.19 -4.58 -4.18
N ILE A 45 6.47 -4.25 -4.40
CA ILE A 45 6.88 -3.01 -5.07
C ILE A 45 6.31 -2.94 -6.49
N THR A 46 6.36 -4.05 -7.24
CA THR A 46 5.82 -4.09 -8.61
C THR A 46 4.31 -3.84 -8.59
N LEU A 47 3.58 -4.49 -7.68
CA LEU A 47 2.15 -4.28 -7.54
C LEU A 47 1.85 -2.82 -7.19
N ALA A 48 2.51 -2.25 -6.18
CA ALA A 48 2.32 -0.86 -5.76
C ALA A 48 2.57 0.14 -6.90
N LEU A 49 3.65 -0.03 -7.66
CA LEU A 49 3.98 0.87 -8.78
C LEU A 49 2.99 0.73 -9.95
N VAL A 50 2.65 -0.50 -10.34
CA VAL A 50 1.73 -0.73 -11.47
C VAL A 50 0.36 -0.17 -11.16
N THR A 51 -0.13 -0.33 -9.93
CA THR A 51 -1.44 0.19 -9.53
C THR A 51 -1.40 1.68 -9.27
N GLY A 52 -0.49 2.17 -8.41
CA GLY A 52 -0.47 3.57 -7.95
C GLY A 52 -0.11 4.61 -9.00
N ILE A 53 0.76 4.28 -9.98
CA ILE A 53 1.13 5.26 -11.01
C ILE A 53 -0.07 5.70 -11.85
N ILE A 54 -0.89 4.74 -12.28
CA ILE A 54 -2.10 5.05 -13.06
C ILE A 54 -3.27 5.38 -12.12
N GLY A 55 -3.29 4.76 -10.93
CA GLY A 55 -4.30 4.97 -9.90
C GLY A 55 -4.34 6.38 -9.32
N THR A 56 -3.25 7.16 -9.47
CA THR A 56 -3.23 8.63 -9.32
C THR A 56 -4.43 9.31 -10.00
N GLY A 57 -4.95 8.71 -11.08
CA GLY A 57 -6.16 9.12 -11.79
C GLY A 57 -7.42 9.28 -10.94
N HIS A 58 -7.54 8.59 -9.80
CA HIS A 58 -8.70 8.73 -8.92
C HIS A 58 -8.85 10.13 -8.28
N HIS A 59 -7.79 10.94 -8.32
CA HIS A 59 -7.83 12.34 -7.90
C HIS A 59 -8.24 13.30 -9.02
N TYR A 60 -8.41 12.79 -10.24
CA TYR A 60 -8.69 13.59 -11.43
C TYR A 60 -10.17 13.61 -11.81
N PHE A 61 -11.00 12.77 -11.17
CA PHE A 61 -12.40 12.54 -11.53
C PHE A 61 -13.22 13.82 -11.69
N TRP A 62 -13.08 14.78 -10.74
CA TRP A 62 -13.99 15.92 -10.62
C TRP A 62 -13.31 17.29 -10.73
N ILE A 63 -12.06 17.33 -11.18
CA ILE A 63 -11.27 18.58 -11.27
C ILE A 63 -11.14 19.11 -12.71
N GLY A 64 -12.05 18.70 -13.60
CA GLY A 64 -12.09 19.18 -15.00
C GLY A 64 -11.13 18.47 -15.96
N THR A 65 -10.65 17.26 -15.63
CA THR A 65 -9.88 16.43 -16.58
C THR A 65 -10.80 15.60 -17.48
N PRO A 66 -10.30 15.02 -18.59
CA PRO A 66 -11.10 14.18 -19.47
C PRO A 66 -11.73 12.97 -18.77
N GLU A 67 -12.92 12.57 -19.23
CA GLU A 67 -13.74 11.50 -18.64
C GLU A 67 -13.05 10.12 -18.59
N TYR A 68 -12.09 9.85 -19.47
CA TYR A 68 -11.35 8.58 -19.45
C TYR A 68 -10.64 8.34 -18.11
N TRP A 69 -10.33 9.40 -17.33
CA TRP A 69 -9.76 9.25 -16.00
C TRP A 69 -10.72 8.60 -15.01
N GLN A 70 -12.04 8.72 -15.19
CA GLN A 70 -13.01 8.01 -14.36
C GLN A 70 -12.85 6.49 -14.50
N TRP A 71 -12.52 6.01 -15.71
CA TRP A 71 -12.25 4.60 -15.98
C TRP A 71 -10.86 4.18 -15.49
N TRP A 72 -9.81 4.85 -15.95
CA TRP A 72 -8.43 4.49 -15.61
C TRP A 72 -8.16 4.63 -14.11
N GLY A 73 -8.60 5.73 -13.50
CA GLY A 73 -8.51 5.95 -12.07
C GLY A 73 -9.23 4.86 -11.30
N SER A 74 -10.52 4.60 -11.60
CA SER A 74 -11.28 3.57 -10.88
C SER A 74 -10.68 2.16 -11.00
N ILE A 75 -10.17 1.77 -12.17
CA ILE A 75 -9.61 0.43 -12.37
C ILE A 75 -8.31 0.27 -11.58
N PHE A 76 -7.39 1.22 -11.69
CA PHE A 76 -6.07 1.08 -11.10
C PHE A 76 -6.07 1.35 -9.59
N SER A 77 -6.87 2.32 -9.12
CA SER A 77 -7.04 2.56 -7.69
C SER A 77 -7.82 1.44 -7.00
N ALA A 78 -8.69 0.71 -7.70
CA ALA A 78 -9.34 -0.48 -7.17
C ALA A 78 -8.36 -1.65 -6.94
N LEU A 79 -7.19 -1.63 -7.60
CA LEU A 79 -6.16 -2.65 -7.45
C LEU A 79 -5.12 -2.29 -6.37
N GLU A 80 -5.03 -1.03 -5.95
CA GLU A 80 -4.10 -0.57 -4.90
C GLU A 80 -4.26 -1.27 -3.53
N PRO A 81 -5.42 -1.79 -3.11
CA PRO A 81 -5.51 -2.60 -1.90
C PRO A 81 -4.69 -3.90 -1.94
N ILE A 82 -4.39 -4.43 -3.13
CA ILE A 82 -3.66 -5.70 -3.32
C ILE A 82 -2.25 -5.67 -2.71
N PRO A 83 -1.37 -4.70 -3.02
CA PRO A 83 -0.04 -4.62 -2.39
C PRO A 83 -0.11 -4.49 -0.86
N PHE A 84 -1.06 -3.73 -0.31
CA PHE A 84 -1.22 -3.63 1.15
C PHE A 84 -1.65 -4.93 1.80
N PHE A 85 -2.59 -5.65 1.18
CA PHE A 85 -2.99 -6.98 1.64
C PHE A 85 -1.81 -7.97 1.56
N ALA A 86 -1.09 -7.96 0.44
CA ALA A 86 0.08 -8.82 0.23
C ALA A 86 1.18 -8.53 1.27
N MET A 87 1.40 -7.26 1.62
CA MET A 87 2.33 -6.84 2.66
C MET A 87 1.92 -7.35 4.05
N THR A 88 0.62 -7.33 4.37
CA THR A 88 0.10 -7.91 5.61
C THR A 88 0.39 -9.41 5.66
N VAL A 89 0.02 -10.15 4.61
CA VAL A 89 0.29 -11.60 4.51
C VAL A 89 1.79 -11.88 4.60
N PHE A 90 2.61 -11.09 3.91
CA PHE A 90 4.07 -11.18 3.94
C PHE A 90 4.62 -11.05 5.36
N ALA A 91 4.25 -10.00 6.10
CA ALA A 91 4.75 -9.76 7.45
C ALA A 91 4.41 -10.93 8.39
N PHE A 92 3.16 -11.38 8.38
CA PHE A 92 2.73 -12.52 9.20
C PHE A 92 3.42 -13.82 8.79
N ASN A 93 3.57 -14.08 7.48
CA ASN A 93 4.23 -15.28 6.99
C ASN A 93 5.71 -15.34 7.43
N MET A 94 6.44 -14.23 7.31
CA MET A 94 7.84 -14.16 7.73
C MET A 94 8.01 -14.36 9.24
N VAL A 95 7.14 -13.76 10.06
CA VAL A 95 7.19 -13.92 11.52
C VAL A 95 6.82 -15.34 11.95
N ASN A 96 5.86 -15.98 11.26
CA ASN A 96 5.48 -17.37 11.53
C ASN A 96 6.55 -18.37 11.11
N ARG A 97 7.34 -18.05 10.07
CA ARG A 97 8.47 -18.88 9.60
C ARG A 97 9.80 -18.51 10.23
N ARG A 98 9.79 -17.76 11.34
CA ARG A 98 11.01 -17.31 12.02
C ARG A 98 11.87 -18.51 12.42
N ARG A 99 13.18 -18.38 12.20
CA ARG A 99 14.20 -19.36 12.59
C ARG A 99 14.90 -18.98 13.89
N ARG A 100 14.62 -17.79 14.42
CA ARG A 100 15.13 -17.33 15.70
C ARG A 100 14.09 -16.54 16.47
N GLU A 101 14.25 -16.52 17.78
CA GLU A 101 13.50 -15.63 18.66
C GLU A 101 14.33 -14.38 18.97
N HIS A 102 13.97 -13.26 18.36
CA HIS A 102 14.66 -11.99 18.59
C HIS A 102 14.11 -11.31 19.86
N PRO A 103 14.97 -10.72 20.72
CA PRO A 103 14.54 -10.08 21.98
C PRO A 103 13.74 -8.78 21.74
N ASN A 104 13.97 -8.09 20.62
CA ASN A 104 13.23 -6.88 20.27
C ASN A 104 11.79 -7.21 19.80
N LYS A 105 10.88 -7.43 20.74
CA LYS A 105 9.46 -7.70 20.47
C LYS A 105 8.72 -6.48 19.92
N ALA A 106 9.15 -5.27 20.26
CA ALA A 106 8.56 -4.03 19.73
C ALA A 106 8.74 -3.93 18.21
N ALA A 107 9.92 -4.28 17.68
CA ALA A 107 10.16 -4.30 16.23
C ALA A 107 9.30 -5.35 15.50
N VAL A 108 9.09 -6.53 16.11
CA VAL A 108 8.20 -7.56 15.55
C VAL A 108 6.74 -7.08 15.55
N LEU A 109 6.30 -6.48 16.66
CA LEU A 109 4.94 -5.93 16.77
C LEU A 109 4.72 -4.79 15.77
N TRP A 110 5.70 -3.91 15.60
CA TRP A 110 5.66 -2.86 14.58
C TRP A 110 5.58 -3.46 13.17
N ALA A 111 6.38 -4.49 12.85
CA ALA A 111 6.37 -5.12 11.53
C ALA A 111 5.01 -5.76 11.19
N LEU A 112 4.34 -6.40 12.16
CA LEU A 112 2.99 -6.95 11.97
C LEU A 112 1.94 -5.85 11.91
N GLY A 113 1.99 -4.92 12.87
CA GLY A 113 1.03 -3.83 13.02
C GLY A 113 1.04 -2.87 11.85
N THR A 114 2.21 -2.52 11.31
CA THR A 114 2.31 -1.60 10.17
C THR A 114 1.65 -2.17 8.92
N GLY A 115 1.77 -3.47 8.66
CA GLY A 115 1.07 -4.13 7.55
C GLY A 115 -0.44 -4.06 7.71
N VAL A 116 -0.94 -4.42 8.91
CA VAL A 116 -2.38 -4.38 9.24
C VAL A 116 -2.94 -2.96 9.13
N MET A 117 -2.26 -1.97 9.72
CA MET A 117 -2.71 -0.58 9.70
C MET A 117 -2.70 -0.02 8.28
N ALA A 118 -1.69 -0.35 7.47
CA ALA A 118 -1.67 0.05 6.06
C ALA A 118 -2.82 -0.56 5.26
N PHE A 119 -3.12 -1.85 5.47
CA PHE A 119 -4.24 -2.50 4.79
C PHE A 119 -5.60 -1.97 5.24
N LEU A 120 -5.81 -1.75 6.54
CA LEU A 120 -7.08 -1.18 7.02
C LEU A 120 -7.24 0.28 6.58
N GLY A 121 -6.22 1.12 6.78
CA GLY A 121 -6.27 2.53 6.41
C GLY A 121 -6.35 2.76 4.90
N ALA A 122 -5.30 2.39 4.17
CA ALA A 122 -5.25 2.63 2.72
C ALA A 122 -6.08 1.61 1.95
N GLY A 123 -5.93 0.32 2.26
CA GLY A 123 -6.58 -0.76 1.50
C GLY A 123 -8.10 -0.82 1.67
N VAL A 124 -8.62 -0.75 2.90
CA VAL A 124 -10.07 -0.85 3.14
C VAL A 124 -10.73 0.52 3.12
N TRP A 125 -10.29 1.47 3.95
CA TRP A 125 -10.91 2.79 4.04
C TRP A 125 -10.71 3.60 2.76
N GLY A 126 -9.53 3.53 2.14
CA GLY A 126 -9.29 4.13 0.82
C GLY A 126 -10.19 3.51 -0.26
N PHE A 127 -10.36 2.19 -0.29
CA PHE A 127 -11.22 1.55 -1.29
C PHE A 127 -12.69 1.93 -1.17
N LEU A 128 -13.20 2.16 0.05
CA LEU A 128 -14.61 2.52 0.28
C LEU A 128 -15.06 3.74 -0.52
N HIS A 129 -14.15 4.63 -0.93
CA HIS A 129 -14.49 5.83 -1.69
C HIS A 129 -13.77 5.97 -3.04
N THR A 130 -13.06 4.92 -3.49
CA THR A 130 -12.13 5.04 -4.64
C THR A 130 -12.82 5.01 -6.01
N LEU A 131 -13.97 4.33 -6.13
CA LEU A 131 -14.67 4.18 -7.41
C LEU A 131 -15.40 5.46 -7.78
N ALA A 132 -15.29 5.91 -9.03
CA ALA A 132 -15.90 7.17 -9.48
C ALA A 132 -17.41 7.29 -9.11
N PRO A 133 -18.28 6.29 -9.30
CA PRO A 133 -19.70 6.43 -8.91
C PRO A 133 -19.92 6.66 -7.41
N VAL A 134 -19.07 6.10 -6.55
CA VAL A 134 -19.12 6.33 -5.10
C VAL A 134 -18.48 7.67 -4.76
N ASN A 135 -17.30 7.93 -5.33
CA ASN A 135 -16.55 9.16 -5.14
C ASN A 135 -17.37 10.40 -5.52
N TYR A 136 -18.26 10.30 -6.51
CA TYR A 136 -19.18 11.38 -6.89
C TYR A 136 -19.98 11.95 -5.68
N PHE A 137 -20.35 11.09 -4.73
CA PHE A 137 -21.09 11.50 -3.52
C PHE A 137 -20.18 11.77 -2.32
N THR A 138 -19.01 11.13 -2.26
CA THR A 138 -18.11 11.20 -1.10
C THR A 138 -16.97 12.20 -1.28
N HIS A 139 -16.75 12.73 -2.47
CA HIS A 139 -15.68 13.68 -2.77
C HIS A 139 -15.79 14.93 -1.89
N GLY A 140 -14.71 15.27 -1.19
CA GLY A 140 -14.69 16.43 -0.28
C GLY A 140 -15.54 16.27 0.98
N SER A 141 -15.99 15.05 1.31
CA SER A 141 -16.71 14.73 2.55
C SER A 141 -15.77 14.23 3.66
N GLN A 142 -16.32 14.07 4.88
CA GLN A 142 -15.61 13.55 6.05
C GLN A 142 -15.09 12.11 5.89
N ILE A 143 -15.57 11.34 4.90
CA ILE A 143 -14.99 10.02 4.60
C ILE A 143 -13.52 10.14 4.15
N THR A 144 -13.10 11.30 3.65
CA THR A 144 -11.72 11.54 3.21
C THR A 144 -10.77 11.85 4.38
N ALA A 145 -11.29 12.27 5.53
CA ALA A 145 -10.51 12.80 6.65
C ALA A 145 -9.99 11.72 7.61
#